data_AF-A0A7G1IAD7-F1
#
_entry.id   AF-A0A7G1IAD7-F1
#
_cell.length_a   1.000
_cell.length_b   1.000
_cell.length_c   1.000
_cell.angle_alpha   90.00
_cell.angle_beta   90.00
_cell.angle_gamma   90.00
#
_symmetry.space_group_name_H-M   'P 1'
#
loop_
_entity.id
_entity.type
_entity.pdbx_description
1 polymer ?
#
loop_
_entity_poly.entity_id
_entity_poly.type
_entity_poly.pdbx_seq_one_letter_code
_entity_poly.pdbx_strand_id
1 'polypeptide(L)'
;MSYGTSARGVVDDVIREVTAAAERAVAAGVARDRVLIDPAHDFGKNTFHGLMLLRHVDDLVKTGWPVLMALSNKDFIGETLGWT
;
A
#
# COMPACT_ATOMS: atom_id res chain seq x y z
N MET A 1 11.45 -5.82 -3.93
CA MET A 1 11.63 -4.37 -4.17
C MET A 1 12.28 -3.75 -2.95
N SER A 2 13.17 -2.79 -3.14
CA SER A 2 13.74 -2.02 -2.04
C SER A 2 12.97 -0.71 -1.96
N TYR A 3 12.14 -0.56 -0.94
CA TYR A 3 11.48 0.72 -0.65
C TYR A 3 12.46 1.61 0.12
N GLY A 4 12.51 2.90 -0.23
CA GLY A 4 13.36 3.85 0.46
C GLY A 4 13.00 3.97 1.95
N THR A 5 13.97 4.25 2.80
CA THR A 5 13.78 4.37 4.26
C THR A 5 13.19 5.71 4.69
N SER A 6 12.86 6.61 3.77
CA SER A 6 12.20 7.88 4.10
C SER A 6 10.69 7.69 4.20
N ALA A 7 10.06 8.36 5.15
CA ALA A 7 8.62 8.27 5.38
C ALA A 7 7.80 8.61 4.14
N ARG A 8 8.23 9.63 3.38
CA ARG A 8 7.55 10.03 2.14
C ARG A 8 7.89 9.11 0.97
N GLY A 9 9.13 8.64 0.87
CA GLY A 9 9.60 7.82 -0.25
C GLY A 9 8.83 6.50 -0.37
N VAL A 10 8.64 5.79 0.74
CA VAL A 10 7.86 4.53 0.71
C VAL A 10 6.42 4.75 0.26
N VAL A 11 5.77 5.84 0.68
CA VAL A 11 4.38 6.15 0.30
C VAL A 11 4.28 6.47 -1.18
N ASP A 12 5.15 7.35 -1.69
CA ASP A 12 5.16 7.76 -3.10
C ASP A 12 5.50 6.58 -4.03
N ASP A 13 6.42 5.71 -3.62
CA ASP A 13 6.79 4.51 -4.37
C ASP A 13 5.61 3.55 -4.49
N VAL A 14 4.92 3.27 -3.37
CA VAL A 14 3.75 2.39 -3.36
C VAL A 14 2.62 2.98 -4.18
N ILE A 15 2.28 4.27 -4.02
CA ILE A 15 1.23 4.94 -4.82
C ILE A 15 1.53 4.80 -6.31
N ARG A 16 2.77 5.10 -6.73
CA ARG A 16 3.17 5.00 -8.13
C ARG A 16 3.01 3.58 -8.67
N GLU A 17 3.40 2.58 -7.89
CA GLU A 17 3.34 1.19 -8.31
C GLU A 17 1.89 0.68 -8.45
N VAL A 18 1.09 0.86 -7.41
CA VAL A 18 -0.27 0.30 -7.36
C VAL A 18 -1.20 1.01 -8.34
N THR A 19 -1.04 2.33 -8.53
CA THR A 19 -1.82 3.07 -9.53
C THR A 19 -1.40 2.67 -10.94
N ALA A 20 -0.11 2.52 -11.23
CA ALA A 20 0.34 2.04 -12.52
C ALA A 20 -0.16 0.61 -12.82
N ALA A 21 -0.24 -0.26 -11.81
CA ALA A 21 -0.82 -1.59 -11.96
C ALA A 21 -2.34 -1.54 -12.25
N ALA A 22 -3.08 -0.69 -11.54
CA ALA A 22 -4.50 -0.48 -11.77
C ALA A 22 -4.79 0.07 -13.17
N GLU A 23 -4.02 1.06 -13.64
CA GLU A 23 -4.15 1.60 -15.00
C GLU A 23 -3.86 0.54 -16.07
N ARG A 24 -2.84 -0.31 -15.86
CA ARG A 24 -2.57 -1.45 -16.78
C ARG A 24 -3.73 -2.43 -16.83
N ALA A 25 -4.36 -2.74 -15.71
CA ALA A 25 -5.52 -3.64 -15.67
C ALA A 25 -6.71 -3.04 -16.44
N VAL A 26 -6.99 -1.75 -16.27
CA VAL A 26 -8.04 -1.06 -17.01
C VAL A 26 -7.73 -0.99 -18.51
N ALA A 27 -6.48 -0.68 -18.88
CA ALA A 27 -6.05 -0.67 -20.28
C ALA A 27 -6.16 -2.04 -20.96
N ALA A 28 -6.07 -3.13 -20.18
CA ALA A 28 -6.28 -4.50 -20.65
C ALA A 28 -7.77 -4.90 -20.76
N GLY A 29 -8.70 -4.02 -20.41
CA GLY A 29 -10.15 -4.22 -20.55
C GLY A 29 -10.90 -4.58 -19.26
N VAL A 30 -10.24 -4.56 -18.11
CA VAL A 30 -10.94 -4.72 -16.82
C VAL A 30 -11.77 -3.45 -16.54
N ALA A 31 -13.04 -3.63 -16.19
CA ALA A 31 -13.89 -2.49 -15.83
C ALA A 31 -13.33 -1.76 -14.60
N ARG A 32 -13.24 -0.42 -14.68
CA ARG A 32 -12.59 0.42 -13.64
C ARG A 32 -13.17 0.20 -12.25
N ASP A 33 -14.49 0.04 -12.16
CA ASP A 33 -15.24 -0.20 -10.91
C ASP A 33 -15.00 -1.60 -10.31
N ARG A 34 -14.28 -2.49 -11.02
CA ARG A 34 -13.85 -3.81 -10.55
C ARG A 34 -12.39 -3.84 -10.09
N VAL A 35 -11.70 -2.69 -10.08
CA VAL A 35 -10.30 -2.57 -9.67
C VAL A 35 -10.20 -1.83 -8.34
N LEU A 36 -9.40 -2.38 -7.43
CA LEU A 36 -8.98 -1.74 -6.18
C LEU A 36 -7.44 -1.79 -6.10
N ILE A 37 -6.87 -0.87 -5.32
CA ILE A 37 -5.44 -0.86 -5.02
C ILE A 37 -5.20 -1.34 -3.60
N ASP A 38 -4.12 -2.10 -3.39
CA ASP A 38 -3.67 -2.57 -2.08
C ASP A 38 -2.19 -2.21 -1.92
N PRO A 39 -1.79 -1.47 -0.86
CA PRO A 39 -0.40 -1.13 -0.61
C PRO A 39 0.47 -2.33 -0.17
N ALA A 40 -0.13 -3.52 0.03
CA ALA A 40 0.52 -4.78 0.32
C ALA A 40 1.51 -4.69 1.49
N HIS A 41 0.99 -4.44 2.69
CA HIS A 41 1.77 -4.46 3.93
C HIS A 41 2.54 -5.78 4.07
N ASP A 42 3.73 -5.77 4.66
CA ASP A 42 4.65 -6.92 4.83
C ASP A 42 5.19 -7.58 3.55
N PHE A 43 4.78 -7.17 2.34
CA PHE A 43 5.39 -7.64 1.10
C PHE A 43 6.65 -6.83 0.76
N GLY A 44 7.81 -7.31 1.24
CA GLY A 44 9.09 -6.61 1.08
C GLY A 44 9.16 -5.27 1.84
N LYS A 45 8.31 -5.12 2.85
CA LYS A 45 8.17 -3.93 3.69
C LYS A 45 8.43 -4.33 5.13
N ASN A 46 9.13 -3.48 5.88
CA ASN A 46 9.34 -3.65 7.31
C ASN A 46 8.29 -2.85 8.10
N THR A 47 8.35 -2.91 9.43
CA THR A 47 7.40 -2.20 10.29
C THR A 47 7.38 -0.70 10.10
N PHE A 48 8.54 -0.07 9.86
CA PHE A 48 8.58 1.35 9.51
C PHE A 48 7.77 1.64 8.23
N HIS A 49 7.98 0.86 7.17
CA HIS A 49 7.22 1.00 5.91
C HIS A 49 5.72 0.79 6.12
N GLY A 50 5.32 -0.24 6.88
CA GLY A 50 3.92 -0.52 7.19
C GLY A 50 3.23 0.62 7.95
N LEU A 51 3.89 1.15 8.99
CA LEU A 51 3.36 2.27 9.76
C LEU A 51 3.28 3.57 8.95
N MET A 52 4.22 3.81 8.02
CA MET A 52 4.15 4.99 7.15
C MET A 52 3.01 4.90 6.14
N LEU A 53 2.75 3.73 5.58
CA LEU A 53 1.58 3.54 4.70
C LEU A 53 0.27 3.70 5.47
N LEU A 54 0.19 3.16 6.69
CA LEU A 54 -0.97 3.33 7.55
C LEU A 54 -1.21 4.80 7.93
N ARG A 55 -0.14 5.53 8.31
CA ARG A 55 -0.21 6.95 8.66
C ARG A 55 -0.67 7.82 7.49
N HIS A 56 -0.32 7.44 6.27
CA HIS A 56 -0.61 8.19 5.04
C HIS A 56 -1.74 7.57 4.22
N VAL A 57 -2.69 6.88 4.85
CA VAL A 57 -3.83 6.26 4.15
C VAL A 57 -4.63 7.27 3.32
N ASP A 58 -4.73 8.53 3.78
CA ASP A 58 -5.39 9.60 3.04
C ASP A 58 -4.75 9.86 1.67
N ASP A 59 -3.43 9.69 1.55
CA ASP A 59 -2.73 9.90 0.29
C ASP A 59 -3.02 8.75 -0.70
N LEU A 60 -3.19 7.52 -0.21
CA LEU A 60 -3.65 6.38 -1.01
C LEU A 60 -5.09 6.60 -1.51
N VAL A 61 -5.98 7.06 -0.64
CA VAL A 61 -7.39 7.31 -0.99
C VAL A 61 -7.54 8.46 -2.00
N LYS A 62 -6.72 9.52 -1.88
CA LYS A 62 -6.71 10.66 -2.82
C LYS A 62 -6.31 10.30 -4.25
N THR A 63 -5.79 9.10 -4.50
CA THR A 63 -5.51 8.61 -5.86
C THR A 63 -6.78 8.40 -6.70
N GLY A 64 -7.96 8.34 -6.07
CA GLY A 64 -9.24 8.12 -6.74
C GLY A 64 -9.52 6.65 -7.08
N TRP A 65 -8.72 5.73 -6.57
CA TRP A 65 -8.96 4.28 -6.61
C TRP A 65 -9.54 3.80 -5.27
N PRO A 66 -10.48 2.84 -5.26
CA PRO A 66 -10.85 2.13 -4.04
C PRO A 66 -9.61 1.47 -3.42
N VAL A 67 -9.42 1.64 -2.11
CA VAL A 67 -8.24 1.12 -1.38
C VAL A 67 -8.66 -0.06 -0.50
N LEU A 68 -8.00 -1.20 -0.67
CA LEU A 68 -8.05 -2.33 0.25
C LEU A 68 -6.88 -2.25 1.22
N MET A 69 -7.15 -2.41 2.52
CA MET A 69 -6.13 -2.42 3.57
C MET A 69 -6.13 -3.77 4.30
N ALA A 70 -5.27 -4.69 3.86
CA ALA A 70 -5.11 -5.99 4.50
C ALA A 70 -4.14 -5.91 5.69
N LEU A 71 -4.65 -5.55 6.87
CA LEU A 71 -3.85 -5.30 8.09
C LEU A 71 -3.93 -6.40 9.16
N SER A 72 -4.94 -7.27 9.09
CA SER A 72 -5.24 -8.24 10.15
C SER A 72 -4.10 -9.22 10.37
N ASN A 73 -3.63 -9.35 11.62
CA ASN A 73 -2.57 -10.26 12.07
C ASN A 73 -1.26 -10.16 11.26
N LYS A 74 -0.98 -8.99 10.69
CA LYS A 74 0.28 -8.67 10.02
C LYS A 74 1.41 -8.49 11.05
N ASP A 75 2.63 -8.84 10.67
CA ASP A 75 3.80 -8.81 11.55
C ASP A 75 4.02 -7.39 12.10
N PHE A 76 3.88 -6.36 11.25
CA PHE A 76 4.08 -4.97 11.70
C PHE A 76 3.09 -4.53 12.79
N ILE A 77 1.89 -5.12 12.85
CA ILE A 77 0.93 -4.86 13.94
C ILE A 77 1.43 -5.52 15.22
N GLY A 78 1.83 -6.79 15.13
CA GLY A 78 2.35 -7.54 16.26
C GLY A 78 3.64 -6.94 16.86
N GLU A 79 4.58 -6.55 16.00
CA GLU A 79 5.82 -5.85 16.37
C GLU A 79 5.53 -4.50 17.03
N THR A 80 4.53 -3.75 16.52
CA THR A 80 4.13 -2.45 17.10
C THR A 80 3.50 -2.60 18.48
N LEU A 81 2.76 -3.69 18.72
CA LEU A 81 2.07 -3.96 19.99
C LEU A 81 2.92 -4.76 20.99
N GLY A 82 4.07 -5.29 20.55
CA GLY A 82 5.00 -6.05 21.39
C GLY A 82 4.58 -7.49 21.69
N TRP A 83 3.79 -8.12 20.79
CA TRP A 83 3.31 -9.50 20.95
C TRP A 83 3.91 -10.48 19.93
N THR A 84 4.96 -10.05 19.24
CA THR A 84 5.79 -10.85 18.31
C THR A 84 7.27 -10.60 18.61
#